data_AF-A0A3E3IXM5-F1
#
_entry.id   AF-A0A3E3IXM5-F1
#
_cell.length_a   1.000
_cell.length_b   1.000
_cell.length_c   1.000
_cell.angle_alpha   90.00
_cell.angle_beta   90.00
_cell.angle_gamma   90.00
#
_symmetry.space_group_name_H-M   'P 1'
#
loop_
_entity.id
_entity.type
_entity.pdbx_description
1 polymer ?
#
loop_
_entity_poly.entity_id
_entity_poly.type
_entity_poly.pdbx_seq_one_letter_code
_entity_poly.pdbx_strand_id
1 'polypeptide(L)'
;MVRWRNECGRPGWFGPAGGVELGMGKRTGKRRTGKQKVGQQMAGEQMAGKQKVGKETAGWESGSGRGDRRRNWVDLCIVLLTSGVVIAAYLAVMGGMSQSGSSGGGSGEVSGGELLLQTLLGALTEYGVFGLGITIVCAVRRESFRSFGLKWEKLGVTVLLSALACAPAFVSMLFRNEVHSYLPFQTVNFTKQVLEAGVPVSLVGMVIIAASWGFFEGFSYVVIAERVNRLFPVRRVWLNAGAAAGGAICLVVHAVLGLAPETFVVGLCDFIIIYGMLAVRDYTGNAWGCVLIYFFFWNALV
;
A
#
# COMPACT_ATOMS: atom_id res chain seq x y z
N MET A 1 -24.63 -32.92 -5.39
CA MET A 1 -24.84 -34.38 -5.36
C MET A 1 -24.37 -34.94 -6.71
N VAL A 2 -23.59 -36.04 -6.71
CA VAL A 2 -22.99 -36.77 -7.87
C VAL A 2 -21.83 -36.01 -8.55
N ARG A 3 -20.52 -36.34 -8.41
CA ARG A 3 -19.69 -37.57 -8.38
C ARG A 3 -19.31 -38.10 -9.78
N TRP A 4 -18.02 -38.44 -9.90
CA TRP A 4 -17.29 -39.37 -10.83
C TRP A 4 -16.03 -38.67 -11.37
N ARG A 5 -14.80 -38.91 -10.87
CA ARG A 5 -13.96 -40.14 -10.76
C ARG A 5 -13.30 -40.50 -12.09
N ASN A 6 -11.96 -40.57 -12.05
CA ASN A 6 -11.00 -41.45 -12.74
C ASN A 6 -9.70 -41.29 -11.88
N GLU A 7 -9.28 -42.14 -10.92
CA GLU A 7 -8.80 -43.55 -10.98
C GLU A 7 -7.83 -43.77 -12.15
N CYS A 8 -6.60 -44.29 -12.03
CA CYS A 8 -5.73 -44.94 -11.01
C CYS A 8 -4.27 -44.73 -11.52
N GLY A 9 -3.13 -44.89 -10.84
CA GLY A 9 -2.79 -45.59 -9.60
C GLY A 9 -1.70 -46.68 -9.82
N ARG A 10 -0.40 -46.29 -9.82
CA ARG A 10 0.81 -47.06 -9.36
C ARG A 10 1.20 -48.41 -10.08
N PRO A 11 2.27 -49.16 -9.70
CA PRO A 11 3.68 -48.85 -9.29
C PRO A 11 4.78 -49.85 -9.85
N GLY A 12 6.09 -49.59 -9.58
CA GLY A 12 7.08 -50.53 -8.97
C GLY A 12 7.74 -51.73 -9.71
N TRP A 13 9.09 -51.68 -9.80
CA TRP A 13 10.18 -52.68 -9.55
C TRP A 13 10.15 -54.19 -9.95
N PHE A 14 11.36 -54.66 -10.37
CA PHE A 14 11.99 -56.03 -10.42
C PHE A 14 11.84 -57.00 -11.65
N GLY A 15 12.93 -57.07 -12.46
CA GLY A 15 13.64 -58.21 -13.16
C GLY A 15 12.91 -59.34 -13.94
N PRO A 16 13.61 -60.31 -14.61
CA PRO A 16 15.01 -60.38 -15.08
C PRO A 16 15.18 -60.93 -16.55
N ALA A 17 16.45 -61.11 -16.98
CA ALA A 17 17.00 -62.11 -17.92
C ALA A 17 17.09 -61.87 -19.46
N GLY A 18 18.29 -62.20 -19.99
CA GLY A 18 18.63 -62.43 -21.41
C GLY A 18 19.23 -61.19 -22.10
N GLY A 19 20.45 -61.13 -22.62
CA GLY A 19 21.45 -62.13 -23.00
C GLY A 19 22.11 -61.65 -24.30
N VAL A 20 23.44 -61.84 -24.40
CA VAL A 20 24.27 -61.87 -25.62
C VAL A 20 24.92 -60.55 -26.09
N GLU A 21 26.25 -60.48 -25.83
CA GLU A 21 27.42 -60.21 -26.71
C GLU A 21 27.32 -59.17 -27.84
N LEU A 22 28.36 -58.49 -28.33
CA LEU A 22 29.80 -58.35 -28.09
C LEU A 22 30.21 -57.19 -29.04
N GLY A 23 31.24 -56.41 -28.70
CA GLY A 23 31.78 -55.44 -29.65
C GLY A 23 32.76 -54.44 -29.06
N MET A 24 33.91 -54.94 -28.59
CA MET A 24 35.07 -54.12 -28.23
C MET A 24 35.63 -53.37 -29.45
N GLY A 25 35.95 -52.09 -29.26
CA GLY A 25 36.75 -51.29 -30.19
C GLY A 25 37.44 -50.14 -29.45
N LYS A 26 38.66 -50.42 -28.98
CA LYS A 26 39.55 -49.52 -28.22
C LYS A 26 40.29 -48.53 -29.14
N ARG A 27 40.77 -47.44 -28.51
CA ARG A 27 42.07 -46.72 -28.69
C ARG A 27 42.16 -45.39 -29.47
N THR A 28 42.32 -44.32 -28.67
CA THR A 28 43.48 -43.40 -28.59
C THR A 28 44.01 -42.62 -29.79
N GLY A 29 43.98 -41.28 -29.66
CA GLY A 29 45.16 -40.39 -29.69
C GLY A 29 45.68 -39.90 -31.06
N LYS A 30 45.88 -38.57 -31.21
CA LYS A 30 47.20 -37.87 -31.30
C LYS A 30 47.06 -36.40 -31.73
N ARG A 31 47.83 -35.52 -31.07
CA ARG A 31 48.18 -34.13 -31.44
C ARG A 31 48.99 -34.05 -32.75
N ARG A 32 48.87 -32.95 -33.52
CA ARG A 32 49.91 -31.89 -33.70
C ARG A 32 49.63 -30.94 -34.89
N THR A 33 50.04 -29.67 -34.70
CA THR A 33 50.55 -28.65 -35.67
C THR A 33 49.58 -28.18 -36.76
N GLY A 34 49.27 -26.89 -36.97
CA GLY A 34 50.10 -25.69 -36.86
C GLY A 34 50.48 -25.22 -38.27
N LYS A 35 49.76 -24.23 -38.82
CA LYS A 35 50.21 -23.36 -39.93
C LYS A 35 49.37 -22.08 -39.95
N GLN A 36 50.07 -20.96 -39.81
CA GLN A 36 49.60 -19.59 -39.92
C GLN A 36 50.07 -19.06 -41.28
N LYS A 37 49.22 -18.32 -42.00
CA LYS A 37 49.56 -17.03 -42.66
C LYS A 37 48.43 -16.51 -43.56
N VAL A 38 48.20 -15.19 -43.40
CA VAL A 38 47.78 -14.19 -44.41
C VAL A 38 46.35 -14.38 -44.96
N GLY A 39 45.41 -13.45 -44.85
CA GLY A 39 45.49 -12.00 -44.78
C GLY A 39 44.53 -11.48 -45.86
N GLN A 40 43.36 -11.00 -45.47
CA GLN A 40 42.50 -10.19 -46.34
C GLN A 40 41.54 -9.39 -45.46
N GLN A 41 41.72 -8.07 -45.54
CA GLN A 41 40.84 -7.06 -44.99
C GLN A 41 39.95 -6.59 -46.13
N MET A 42 38.63 -6.68 -45.97
CA MET A 42 37.66 -5.97 -46.80
C MET A 42 36.57 -5.42 -45.88
N ALA A 43 36.28 -4.15 -46.12
CA ALA A 43 35.35 -3.28 -45.41
C ALA A 43 33.89 -3.55 -45.80
N GLY A 44 32.97 -3.20 -44.88
CA GLY A 44 31.58 -2.79 -45.12
C GLY A 44 30.64 -3.85 -45.71
N GLU A 45 29.34 -3.93 -45.42
CA GLU A 45 28.42 -3.13 -44.62
C GLU A 45 27.21 -4.02 -44.33
N GLN A 46 26.65 -3.83 -43.14
CA GLN A 46 25.23 -3.98 -42.76
C GLN A 46 24.44 -5.20 -43.28
N MET A 47 24.35 -6.22 -42.42
CA MET A 47 23.18 -7.11 -42.39
C MET A 47 22.06 -6.49 -41.55
N ALA A 48 20.92 -6.29 -42.19
CA ALA A 48 19.65 -5.90 -41.58
C ALA A 48 19.27 -6.84 -40.43
N GLY A 49 19.52 -6.41 -39.20
CA GLY A 49 19.06 -7.07 -37.99
C GLY A 49 17.56 -6.84 -37.82
N LYS A 50 16.77 -7.91 -37.99
CA LYS A 50 15.38 -7.99 -37.55
C LYS A 50 15.28 -7.53 -36.10
N GLN A 51 14.64 -6.39 -35.88
CA GLN A 51 14.29 -5.90 -34.56
C GLN A 51 13.24 -6.85 -33.96
N LYS A 52 13.70 -7.81 -33.15
CA LYS A 52 12.82 -8.52 -32.22
C LYS A 52 12.34 -7.49 -31.21
N VAL A 53 11.08 -7.08 -31.36
CA VAL A 53 10.31 -6.40 -30.32
C VAL A 53 10.29 -7.32 -29.09
N GLY A 54 11.20 -7.03 -28.17
CA GLY A 54 11.25 -7.65 -26.86
C GLY A 54 10.03 -7.20 -26.08
N LYS A 55 9.04 -8.08 -26.00
CA LYS A 55 7.96 -7.99 -25.04
C LYS A 55 8.59 -8.27 -23.67
N GLU A 56 9.06 -7.25 -22.99
CA GLU A 56 9.40 -7.33 -21.57
C GLU A 56 8.10 -7.54 -20.79
N THR A 57 7.66 -8.79 -20.74
CA THR A 57 6.84 -9.26 -19.63
C THR A 57 7.70 -9.16 -18.38
N ALA A 58 7.35 -8.21 -17.51
CA ALA A 58 7.93 -8.06 -16.18
C ALA A 58 7.98 -9.42 -15.48
N GLY A 59 9.17 -10.00 -15.43
CA GLY A 59 9.45 -11.18 -14.62
C GLY A 59 9.45 -10.74 -13.16
N TRP A 60 8.39 -11.05 -12.43
CA TRP A 60 8.45 -11.07 -10.97
C TRP A 60 9.35 -12.24 -10.56
N GLU A 61 10.59 -11.94 -10.19
CA GLU A 61 11.45 -12.90 -9.49
C GLU A 61 10.80 -13.26 -8.16
N SER A 62 10.18 -14.44 -8.14
CA SER A 62 9.71 -15.08 -6.91
C SER A 62 10.92 -15.56 -6.12
N GLY A 63 11.41 -14.72 -5.20
CA GLY A 63 12.56 -15.09 -4.39
C GLY A 63 13.03 -14.02 -3.41
N SER A 64 12.14 -13.37 -2.66
CA SER A 64 12.57 -12.60 -1.49
C SER A 64 13.36 -13.52 -0.56
N GLY A 65 14.67 -13.33 -0.48
CA GLY A 65 15.54 -14.07 0.44
C GLY A 65 15.03 -14.00 1.89
N ARG A 66 15.45 -14.95 2.74
CA ARG A 66 15.03 -14.98 4.15
C ARG A 66 15.32 -13.66 4.89
N GLY A 67 16.39 -12.96 4.50
CA GLY A 67 16.74 -11.62 4.99
C GLY A 67 15.70 -10.55 4.63
N ASP A 68 15.27 -10.52 3.37
CA ASP A 68 14.29 -9.55 2.85
C ASP A 68 12.92 -9.73 3.50
N ARG A 69 12.49 -10.98 3.69
CA ARG A 69 11.27 -11.32 4.41
C ARG A 69 11.33 -10.83 5.86
N ARG A 70 12.43 -11.08 6.56
CA ARG A 70 12.62 -10.61 7.94
C ARG A 70 12.59 -9.08 8.01
N ARG A 71 13.19 -8.38 7.04
CA ARG A 71 13.14 -6.91 6.98
C ARG A 71 11.71 -6.38 6.86
N ASN A 72 10.91 -6.91 5.93
CA ASN A 72 9.53 -6.48 5.75
C ASN A 72 8.65 -6.75 6.99
N TRP A 73 8.88 -7.86 7.70
CA TRP A 73 8.21 -8.13 8.99
C TRP A 73 8.59 -7.10 10.06
N VAL A 74 9.89 -6.81 10.19
CA VAL A 74 10.37 -5.78 11.14
C VAL A 74 9.77 -4.42 10.81
N ASP A 75 9.67 -4.07 9.53
CA ASP A 75 9.06 -2.81 9.09
C ASP A 75 7.59 -2.71 9.51
N LEU A 76 6.81 -3.78 9.33
CA LEU A 76 5.42 -3.83 9.79
C LEU A 76 5.31 -3.79 11.32
N CYS A 77 6.20 -4.47 12.05
CA CYS A 77 6.24 -4.40 13.50
C CYS A 77 6.53 -2.97 13.98
N ILE A 78 7.46 -2.24 13.34
CA ILE A 78 7.75 -0.84 13.68
C ILE A 78 6.47 -0.02 13.52
N VAL A 79 5.79 -0.12 12.38
CA VAL A 79 4.54 0.61 12.12
C VAL A 79 3.51 0.31 13.20
N LEU A 80 3.17 -0.97 13.40
CA LEU A 80 2.14 -1.37 14.36
C LEU A 80 2.47 -0.99 15.82
N LEU A 81 3.73 -1.11 16.23
CA LEU A 81 4.15 -0.73 17.58
C LEU A 81 4.06 0.78 17.78
N THR A 82 4.50 1.57 16.81
CA THR A 82 4.41 3.03 16.91
C THR A 82 2.95 3.50 16.97
N SER A 83 2.09 2.98 16.08
CA SER A 83 0.66 3.27 16.10
C SER A 83 0.02 2.84 17.42
N GLY A 84 0.31 1.62 17.89
CA GLY A 84 -0.24 1.07 19.13
C GLY A 84 0.16 1.87 20.37
N VAL A 85 1.40 2.34 20.46
CA VAL A 85 1.85 3.21 21.57
C VAL A 85 1.12 4.54 21.57
N VAL A 86 0.95 5.17 20.40
CA VAL A 86 0.23 6.45 20.28
C VAL A 86 -1.26 6.28 20.60
N ILE A 87 -1.91 5.23 20.09
CA ILE A 87 -3.30 4.90 20.42
C ILE A 87 -3.45 4.64 21.93
N ALA A 88 -2.55 3.86 22.55
CA ALA A 88 -2.61 3.59 23.97
C ALA A 88 -2.44 4.86 24.81
N ALA A 89 -1.52 5.75 24.43
CA ALA A 89 -1.34 7.05 25.08
C ALA A 89 -2.60 7.93 24.92
N TYR A 90 -3.18 7.99 23.72
CA TYR A 90 -4.41 8.73 23.45
C TYR A 90 -5.57 8.22 24.31
N LEU A 91 -5.80 6.90 24.34
CA LEU A 91 -6.86 6.29 25.14
C LEU A 91 -6.63 6.49 26.65
N ALA A 92 -5.38 6.47 27.13
CA ALA A 92 -5.07 6.75 28.53
C ALA A 92 -5.40 8.19 28.93
N VAL A 93 -5.08 9.16 28.06
CA VAL A 93 -5.43 10.58 28.26
C VAL A 93 -6.95 10.75 28.26
N MET A 94 -7.65 10.22 27.26
CA MET A 94 -9.12 10.29 27.16
C MET A 94 -9.83 9.61 28.34
N GLY A 95 -9.34 8.43 28.76
CA GLY A 95 -9.85 7.70 29.91
C GLY A 95 -9.60 8.41 31.25
N GLY A 96 -8.46 9.09 31.39
CA GLY A 96 -8.15 9.92 32.55
C GLY A 96 -9.00 11.20 32.62
N MET A 97 -9.25 11.84 31.47
CA MET A 97 -10.14 13.00 31.37
C MET A 97 -11.61 12.65 31.65
N SER A 98 -12.04 11.42 31.34
CA SER A 98 -13.40 10.96 31.65
C SER A 98 -13.63 10.68 33.14
N GLN A 99 -12.56 10.47 33.91
CA GLN A 99 -12.61 10.27 35.38
C GLN A 99 -12.38 11.57 36.16
N SER A 100 -11.64 12.51 35.57
CA SER A 100 -11.52 13.88 36.05
C SER A 100 -12.70 14.70 35.50
N GLY A 101 -13.80 14.77 36.24
CA GLY A 101 -14.93 15.65 35.91
C GLY A 101 -14.48 17.12 35.85
N SER A 102 -13.96 17.54 34.69
CA SER A 102 -13.53 18.91 34.44
C SER A 102 -14.58 19.60 33.59
N SER A 103 -15.54 20.20 34.30
CA SER A 103 -16.36 21.29 33.81
C SER A 103 -15.47 22.51 33.56
N GLY A 104 -14.96 22.63 32.34
CA GLY A 104 -14.16 23.76 31.86
C GLY A 104 -14.83 24.47 30.68
N GLY A 105 -16.13 24.73 30.77
CA GLY A 105 -16.88 25.50 29.78
C GLY A 105 -16.58 26.99 29.90
N GLY A 106 -15.42 27.43 29.42
CA GLY A 106 -15.13 28.83 29.17
C GLY A 106 -15.50 29.17 27.73
N SER A 107 -16.66 29.80 27.52
CA SER A 107 -17.04 30.44 26.26
C SER A 107 -16.24 31.74 26.06
N GLY A 108 -14.93 31.61 25.86
CA GLY A 108 -14.05 32.69 25.42
C GLY A 108 -13.77 32.54 23.92
N GLU A 109 -13.57 33.65 23.22
CA GLU A 109 -12.98 33.62 21.88
C GLU A 109 -11.64 32.89 21.94
N VAL A 110 -11.56 31.71 21.33
CA VAL A 110 -10.31 30.94 21.23
C VAL A 110 -9.37 31.76 20.34
N SER A 111 -8.27 32.23 20.92
CA SER A 111 -7.25 32.96 20.16
C SER A 111 -6.73 32.07 19.03
N GLY A 112 -6.41 32.66 17.87
CA GLY A 112 -5.88 31.90 16.73
C GLY A 112 -4.66 31.04 17.06
N GLY A 113 -3.83 31.48 18.03
CA GLY A 113 -2.70 30.68 18.52
C GLY A 113 -3.11 29.43 19.31
N GLU A 114 -4.17 29.51 20.11
CA GLU A 114 -4.71 28.37 20.86
C GLU A 114 -5.36 27.34 19.91
N LEU A 115 -6.08 27.82 18.90
CA LEU A 115 -6.64 26.96 17.86
C LEU A 115 -5.57 26.22 17.05
N LEU A 116 -4.47 26.91 16.69
CA LEU A 116 -3.33 26.27 16.02
C LEU A 116 -2.66 25.23 16.91
N LEU A 117 -2.54 25.49 18.21
CA LEU A 117 -2.00 24.52 19.16
C LEU A 117 -2.88 23.28 19.24
N GLN A 118 -4.20 23.43 19.37
CA GLN A 118 -5.15 22.31 19.38
C GLN A 118 -5.09 21.51 18.07
N THR A 119 -5.07 22.21 16.93
CA THR A 119 -4.94 21.59 15.60
C THR A 119 -3.64 20.81 15.49
N LEU A 120 -2.52 21.38 15.96
CA LEU A 120 -1.22 20.73 15.94
C LEU A 120 -1.18 19.49 16.85
N LEU A 121 -1.77 19.57 18.04
CA LEU A 121 -1.84 18.42 18.96
C LEU A 121 -2.64 17.28 18.33
N GLY A 122 -3.81 17.57 17.75
CA GLY A 122 -4.59 16.56 17.01
C GLY A 122 -3.81 15.99 15.83
N ALA A 123 -3.13 16.85 15.07
CA ALA A 123 -2.34 16.45 13.90
C ALA A 123 -1.12 15.61 14.28
N LEU A 124 -0.51 15.85 15.44
CA LEU A 124 0.59 15.04 15.98
C LEU A 124 0.09 13.68 16.46
N THR A 125 -1.11 13.59 17.05
CA THR A 125 -1.73 12.31 17.37
C THR A 125 -2.01 11.53 16.09
N GLU A 126 -2.66 12.14 15.11
CA GLU A 126 -2.96 11.52 13.81
C GLU A 126 -1.70 11.05 13.09
N TYR A 127 -0.70 11.94 13.00
CA TYR A 127 0.61 11.61 12.46
C TYR A 127 1.28 10.49 13.27
N GLY A 128 1.16 10.48 14.58
CA GLY A 128 1.68 9.42 15.44
C GLY A 128 1.06 8.05 15.11
N VAL A 129 -0.25 8.01 14.85
CA VAL A 129 -0.98 6.78 14.52
C VAL A 129 -0.63 6.28 13.12
N PHE A 130 -0.67 7.13 12.08
CA PHE A 130 -0.55 6.68 10.70
C PHE A 130 0.79 7.03 10.03
N GLY A 131 1.43 8.13 10.42
CA GLY A 131 2.61 8.69 9.74
C GLY A 131 3.97 8.36 10.37
N LEU A 132 4.06 8.27 11.69
CA LEU A 132 5.34 8.16 12.40
C LEU A 132 6.04 6.83 12.09
N GLY A 133 5.30 5.72 12.16
CA GLY A 133 5.82 4.40 11.88
C GLY A 133 6.39 4.26 10.47
N ILE A 134 5.64 4.72 9.46
CA ILE A 134 6.09 4.67 8.07
C ILE A 134 7.27 5.60 7.83
N THR A 135 7.34 6.74 8.52
CA THR A 135 8.46 7.69 8.44
C THR A 135 9.73 7.09 9.03
N ILE A 136 9.64 6.43 10.19
CA ILE A 136 10.75 5.70 10.80
C ILE A 136 11.24 4.59 9.87
N VAL A 137 10.32 3.78 9.31
CA VAL A 137 10.68 2.73 8.35
C VAL A 137 11.40 3.32 7.14
N CYS A 138 10.85 4.37 6.52
CA CYS A 138 11.47 5.01 5.36
C CYS A 138 12.85 5.58 5.68
N ALA A 139 13.02 6.22 6.84
CA ALA A 139 14.30 6.76 7.30
C ALA A 139 15.34 5.66 7.52
N VAL A 140 14.99 4.59 8.24
CA VAL A 140 15.88 3.44 8.53
C VAL A 140 16.26 2.71 7.24
N ARG A 141 15.33 2.57 6.30
CA ARG A 141 15.56 1.90 5.01
C ARG A 141 16.18 2.81 3.95
N ARG A 142 16.31 4.12 4.23
CA ARG A 142 16.74 5.15 3.27
C ARG A 142 15.90 5.14 1.99
N GLU A 143 14.61 4.86 2.15
CA GLU A 143 13.63 4.91 1.06
C GLU A 143 12.92 6.27 1.10
N SER A 144 12.64 6.85 -0.06
CA SER A 144 11.90 8.12 -0.13
C SER A 144 10.41 7.84 -0.32
N PHE A 145 9.52 8.71 0.15
CA PHE A 145 8.08 8.55 -0.13
C PHE A 145 7.79 8.50 -1.63
N ARG A 146 8.60 9.19 -2.44
CA ARG A 146 8.49 9.16 -3.89
C ARG A 146 8.71 7.76 -4.49
N SER A 147 9.53 6.91 -3.87
CA SER A 147 9.80 5.54 -4.37
C SER A 147 8.60 4.60 -4.24
N PHE A 148 7.55 4.98 -3.50
CA PHE A 148 6.31 4.19 -3.39
C PHE A 148 5.28 4.50 -4.47
N GLY A 149 5.60 5.38 -5.42
CA GLY A 149 4.76 5.67 -6.58
C GLY A 149 4.14 7.07 -6.61
N LEU A 150 4.66 8.04 -5.86
CA LEU A 150 4.23 9.45 -6.01
C LEU A 150 4.81 10.03 -7.31
N LYS A 151 4.13 9.80 -8.43
CA LYS A 151 4.58 10.16 -9.77
C LYS A 151 3.47 10.79 -10.60
N TRP A 152 3.84 11.50 -11.66
CA TRP A 152 2.88 12.16 -12.56
C TRP A 152 2.36 11.23 -13.66
N GLU A 153 3.12 10.18 -13.98
CA GLU A 153 2.72 9.16 -14.94
C GLU A 153 1.42 8.46 -14.50
N LYS A 154 0.47 8.35 -15.43
CA LYS A 154 -0.84 7.72 -15.22
C LYS A 154 -1.69 8.37 -14.12
N LEU A 155 -1.34 9.58 -13.65
CA LEU A 155 -2.06 10.27 -12.56
C LEU A 155 -3.57 10.36 -12.83
N GLY A 156 -3.99 10.81 -14.02
CA GLY A 156 -5.42 10.93 -14.35
C GLY A 156 -6.16 9.59 -14.30
N VAL A 157 -5.54 8.51 -14.78
CA VAL A 157 -6.12 7.16 -14.72
C VAL A 157 -6.22 6.68 -13.27
N THR A 158 -5.17 6.90 -12.48
CA THR A 158 -5.16 6.56 -11.05
C THR A 158 -6.25 7.30 -10.30
N VAL A 159 -6.39 8.61 -10.50
CA VAL A 159 -7.43 9.42 -9.86
C VAL A 159 -8.83 8.93 -10.25
N LEU A 160 -9.07 8.68 -11.54
CA LEU A 160 -10.37 8.20 -12.01
C LEU A 160 -10.73 6.83 -11.41
N LEU A 161 -9.81 5.86 -11.46
CA LEU A 161 -10.06 4.52 -10.94
C LEU A 161 -10.18 4.51 -9.41
N SER A 162 -9.39 5.31 -8.70
CA SER A 162 -9.51 5.49 -7.25
C SER A 162 -10.84 6.15 -6.87
N ALA A 163 -11.32 7.14 -7.64
CA ALA A 163 -12.64 7.73 -7.43
C ALA A 163 -13.78 6.71 -7.66
N LEU A 164 -13.64 5.79 -8.63
CA LEU A 164 -14.59 4.71 -8.82
C LEU A 164 -14.66 3.75 -7.62
N ALA A 165 -13.54 3.55 -6.89
CA ALA A 165 -13.54 2.76 -5.66
C ALA A 165 -14.38 3.40 -4.54
N CYS A 166 -14.61 4.72 -4.59
CA CYS A 166 -15.47 5.44 -3.66
C CYS A 166 -16.97 5.33 -3.99
N ALA A 167 -17.34 4.84 -5.18
CA ALA A 167 -18.72 4.81 -5.62
C ALA A 167 -19.66 4.01 -4.69
N PRO A 168 -19.30 2.81 -4.18
CA PRO A 168 -20.17 2.08 -3.26
C PRO A 168 -20.47 2.86 -1.97
N ALA A 169 -19.44 3.50 -1.41
CA ALA A 169 -19.60 4.33 -0.21
C ALA A 169 -20.47 5.55 -0.48
N PHE A 170 -20.25 6.23 -1.62
CA PHE A 170 -21.05 7.38 -2.01
C PHE A 170 -22.53 7.01 -2.20
N VAL A 171 -22.80 5.89 -2.88
CA VAL A 171 -24.17 5.37 -3.05
C VAL A 171 -24.79 5.01 -1.70
N SER A 172 -24.03 4.40 -0.79
CA SER A 172 -24.49 4.11 0.58
C SER A 172 -24.87 5.38 1.34
N MET A 173 -24.07 6.44 1.26
CA MET A 173 -24.36 7.75 1.86
C MET A 173 -25.64 8.37 1.29
N LEU A 174 -25.86 8.26 -0.03
CA LEU A 174 -27.09 8.74 -0.68
C LEU A 174 -28.34 8.01 -0.15
N PHE A 175 -28.28 6.69 0.03
CA PHE A 175 -29.42 5.93 0.57
C PHE A 175 -29.71 6.25 2.05
N ARG A 176 -28.69 6.65 2.81
CA ARG A 176 -28.83 7.06 4.22
C ARG A 176 -29.20 8.54 4.39
N ASN A 177 -29.23 9.31 3.29
CA ASN A 177 -29.42 10.77 3.29
C ASN A 177 -28.33 11.53 4.07
N GLU A 178 -27.08 11.08 4.00
CA GLU A 178 -25.92 11.65 4.70
C GLU A 178 -25.01 12.42 3.73
N VAL A 179 -25.60 13.07 2.73
CA VAL A 179 -24.87 13.97 1.83
C VAL A 179 -25.54 15.33 1.95
N HIS A 180 -25.10 16.09 2.93
CA HIS A 180 -25.59 17.41 3.29
C HIS A 180 -24.70 18.52 2.76
N SER A 181 -23.38 18.33 2.81
CA SER A 181 -22.43 19.34 2.36
C SER A 181 -21.14 18.74 1.84
N TYR A 182 -20.42 19.51 1.03
CA TYR A 182 -19.09 19.17 0.54
C TYR A 182 -18.09 20.27 0.87
N LEU A 183 -17.05 19.92 1.63
CA LEU A 183 -15.89 20.77 1.87
C LEU A 183 -14.70 19.88 2.25
N PRO A 184 -13.54 19.98 1.57
CA PRO A 184 -12.35 19.22 1.93
C PRO A 184 -12.01 19.34 3.42
N PHE A 185 -11.77 18.19 4.05
CA PHE A 185 -11.44 18.06 5.47
C PHE A 185 -12.54 18.47 6.47
N GLN A 186 -13.79 18.71 6.05
CA GLN A 186 -14.85 19.15 6.96
C GLN A 186 -15.18 18.19 8.10
N THR A 187 -14.86 16.89 7.97
CA THR A 187 -15.04 15.89 9.02
C THR A 187 -13.96 15.98 10.10
N VAL A 188 -12.84 16.64 9.83
CA VAL A 188 -11.77 16.87 10.81
C VAL A 188 -12.25 17.96 11.77
N ASN A 189 -12.25 17.65 13.07
CA ASN A 189 -12.87 18.46 14.14
C ASN A 189 -12.48 19.96 14.16
N PHE A 190 -11.30 20.31 13.62
CA PHE A 190 -10.76 21.67 13.66
C PHE A 190 -11.01 22.48 12.38
N THR A 191 -11.40 21.85 11.27
CA THR A 191 -11.39 22.48 9.94
C THR A 191 -12.27 23.73 9.87
N LYS A 192 -13.50 23.67 10.39
CA LYS A 192 -14.41 24.82 10.35
C LYS A 192 -13.86 26.01 11.14
N GLN A 193 -13.40 25.76 12.37
CA GLN A 193 -12.82 26.78 13.25
C GLN A 193 -11.55 27.40 12.62
N VAL A 194 -10.70 26.56 12.02
CA VAL A 194 -9.46 27.00 11.34
C VAL A 194 -9.78 27.90 10.15
N LEU A 195 -10.80 27.57 9.35
CA LEU A 195 -11.20 28.39 8.22
C LEU A 195 -11.85 29.71 8.66
N GLU A 196 -12.67 29.69 9.72
CA GLU A 196 -13.32 30.87 10.28
C GLU A 196 -12.32 31.85 10.94
N ALA A 197 -11.18 31.36 11.43
CA ALA A 197 -10.13 32.19 12.05
C ALA A 197 -9.41 33.14 11.08
N GLY A 198 -9.63 33.03 9.76
CA GLY A 198 -9.04 33.92 8.76
C GLY A 198 -7.53 33.73 8.57
N VAL A 199 -6.91 34.58 7.75
CA VAL A 199 -5.47 34.51 7.42
C VAL A 199 -4.66 35.24 8.49
N PRO A 200 -3.52 34.70 8.98
CA PRO A 200 -2.77 33.54 8.47
C PRO A 200 -3.10 32.19 9.12
N VAL A 201 -3.94 32.17 10.15
CA VAL A 201 -4.25 30.97 10.95
C VAL A 201 -4.85 29.85 10.09
N SER A 202 -5.82 30.19 9.25
CA SER A 202 -6.45 29.27 8.30
C SER A 202 -5.45 28.56 7.40
N LEU A 203 -4.50 29.30 6.80
CA LEU A 203 -3.48 28.74 5.92
C LEU A 203 -2.60 27.72 6.65
N VAL A 204 -2.10 28.10 7.83
CA VAL A 204 -1.22 27.24 8.64
C VAL A 204 -1.97 26.00 9.12
N GLY A 205 -3.18 26.18 9.66
CA GLY A 205 -4.01 25.09 10.16
C GLY A 205 -4.41 24.10 9.04
N MET A 206 -4.79 24.60 7.86
CA MET A 206 -5.12 23.73 6.73
C MET A 206 -3.91 22.95 6.19
N VAL A 207 -2.71 23.54 6.21
CA VAL A 207 -1.48 22.81 5.85
C VAL A 207 -1.20 21.67 6.84
N ILE A 208 -1.38 21.93 8.14
CA ILE A 208 -1.22 20.91 9.19
C ILE A 208 -2.25 19.78 8.98
N ILE A 209 -3.52 20.12 8.75
CA ILE A 209 -4.59 19.15 8.54
C ILE A 209 -4.32 18.31 7.27
N ALA A 210 -4.00 18.96 6.17
CA ALA A 210 -3.72 18.29 4.90
C ALA A 210 -2.50 17.36 4.98
N ALA A 211 -1.48 17.71 5.77
CA ALA A 211 -0.34 16.84 5.97
C ALA A 211 -0.71 15.58 6.76
N SER A 212 -1.44 15.71 7.87
CA SER A 212 -1.75 14.57 8.75
C SER A 212 -2.89 13.69 8.21
N TRP A 213 -4.13 14.20 8.16
CA TRP A 213 -5.31 13.45 7.73
C TRP A 213 -5.39 13.25 6.21
N GLY A 214 -4.76 14.15 5.44
CA GLY A 214 -4.72 14.03 3.99
C GLY A 214 -3.61 13.09 3.52
N PHE A 215 -2.36 13.49 3.77
CA PHE A 215 -1.20 12.79 3.21
C PHE A 215 -0.81 11.56 4.03
N PHE A 216 -0.50 11.70 5.32
CA PHE A 216 0.06 10.60 6.10
C PHE A 216 -0.94 9.46 6.33
N GLU A 217 -2.22 9.77 6.59
CA GLU A 217 -3.25 8.75 6.75
C GLU A 217 -3.38 7.88 5.48
N GLY A 218 -3.66 8.49 4.32
CA GLY A 218 -3.80 7.76 3.05
C GLY A 218 -2.50 7.10 2.57
N PHE A 219 -1.36 7.75 2.77
CA PHE A 219 -0.06 7.21 2.35
C PHE A 219 0.46 6.09 3.26
N SER A 220 -0.01 6.00 4.51
CA SER A 220 0.39 4.92 5.42
C SER A 220 0.04 3.54 4.85
N TYR A 221 -1.17 3.42 4.29
CA TYR A 221 -1.67 2.21 3.66
C TYR A 221 -0.82 1.78 2.46
N VAL A 222 -0.24 2.73 1.72
CA VAL A 222 0.65 2.47 0.58
C VAL A 222 1.91 1.74 1.06
N VAL A 223 2.56 2.27 2.10
CA VAL A 223 3.79 1.68 2.64
C VAL A 223 3.51 0.31 3.26
N ILE A 224 2.44 0.19 4.04
CA ILE A 224 2.03 -1.08 4.67
C ILE A 224 1.74 -2.13 3.59
N ALA A 225 0.93 -1.79 2.59
CA ALA A 225 0.55 -2.71 1.52
C ALA A 225 1.77 -3.21 0.73
N GLU A 226 2.74 -2.33 0.45
CA GLU A 226 4.00 -2.72 -0.21
C GLU A 226 4.75 -3.78 0.59
N ARG A 227 4.90 -3.59 1.91
CA ARG A 227 5.60 -4.56 2.78
C ARG A 227 4.84 -5.88 2.86
N VAL A 228 3.51 -5.83 3.00
CA VAL A 228 2.66 -7.02 3.04
C VAL A 228 2.71 -7.79 1.72
N ASN A 229 2.64 -7.10 0.57
CA ASN A 229 2.71 -7.74 -0.75
C ASN A 229 4.04 -8.44 -0.99
N ARG A 230 5.15 -7.91 -0.45
CA ARG A 230 6.46 -8.59 -0.49
C ARG A 230 6.52 -9.84 0.40
N LEU A 231 5.74 -9.88 1.48
CA LEU A 231 5.65 -11.05 2.37
C LEU A 231 4.75 -12.15 1.80
N PHE A 232 3.62 -11.73 1.22
CA PHE A 232 2.57 -12.60 0.70
C PHE A 232 2.27 -12.27 -0.76
N PRO A 233 3.18 -12.63 -1.70
CA PRO A 233 2.96 -12.36 -3.11
C PRO A 233 1.82 -13.25 -3.63
N VAL A 234 0.71 -12.62 -4.00
CA VAL A 234 -0.45 -13.31 -4.57
C VAL A 234 -0.38 -13.22 -6.10
N ARG A 235 -0.52 -14.36 -6.78
CA ARG A 235 -0.40 -14.46 -8.25
C ARG A 235 -1.63 -13.98 -9.03
N ARG A 236 -2.73 -13.64 -8.35
CA ARG A 236 -4.01 -13.27 -9.01
C ARG A 236 -4.19 -11.76 -8.99
N VAL A 237 -4.51 -11.19 -10.15
CA VAL A 237 -4.72 -9.75 -10.35
C VAL A 237 -5.79 -9.16 -9.41
N TRP A 238 -6.79 -9.96 -9.05
CA TRP A 238 -7.92 -9.54 -8.21
C TRP A 238 -7.73 -9.75 -6.71
N LEU A 239 -6.64 -10.41 -6.28
CA LEU A 239 -6.36 -10.67 -4.87
C LEU A 239 -5.03 -10.03 -4.50
N ASN A 240 -5.10 -8.98 -3.71
CA ASN A 240 -3.95 -8.23 -3.26
C ASN A 240 -3.85 -8.30 -1.73
N ALA A 241 -2.81 -8.97 -1.22
CA ALA A 241 -2.66 -9.21 0.21
C ALA A 241 -2.46 -7.90 0.98
N GLY A 242 -1.69 -6.96 0.42
CA GLY A 242 -1.46 -5.64 0.98
C GLY A 242 -2.72 -4.79 1.01
N ALA A 243 -3.53 -4.82 -0.06
CA ALA A 243 -4.80 -4.13 -0.10
C ALA A 243 -5.81 -4.70 0.91
N ALA A 244 -5.89 -6.02 1.02
CA ALA A 244 -6.74 -6.69 2.01
C ALA A 244 -6.29 -6.39 3.45
N ALA A 245 -4.98 -6.41 3.71
CA ALA A 245 -4.43 -6.03 5.01
C ALA A 245 -4.70 -4.56 5.33
N GLY A 246 -4.56 -3.65 4.36
CA GLY A 246 -4.91 -2.24 4.52
C GLY A 246 -6.36 -2.04 4.94
N GLY A 247 -7.30 -2.66 4.22
CA GLY A 247 -8.73 -2.59 4.56
C GLY A 247 -9.03 -3.17 5.94
N ALA A 248 -8.40 -4.29 6.31
CA ALA A 248 -8.57 -4.89 7.64
C ALA A 248 -8.00 -3.98 8.75
N ILE A 249 -6.84 -3.36 8.54
CA ILE A 249 -6.23 -2.41 9.47
C ILE A 249 -7.14 -1.19 9.67
N CYS A 250 -7.69 -0.64 8.59
CA CYS A 250 -8.65 0.48 8.67
C CYS A 250 -9.81 0.15 9.60
N LEU A 251 -10.47 -1.00 9.41
CA LEU A 251 -11.58 -1.43 10.27
C LEU A 251 -11.18 -1.64 11.72
N VAL A 252 -9.99 -2.22 11.98
CA VAL A 252 -9.50 -2.43 13.34
C VAL A 252 -9.22 -1.11 14.03
N VAL A 253 -8.55 -0.16 13.36
CA VAL A 253 -8.23 1.15 13.95
C VAL A 253 -9.51 1.92 14.24
N HIS A 254 -10.47 1.95 13.32
CA HIS A 254 -11.78 2.57 13.53
C HIS A 254 -12.51 1.94 14.71
N ALA A 255 -12.51 0.61 14.83
CA ALA A 255 -13.14 -0.07 15.96
C ALA A 255 -12.48 0.28 17.31
N VAL A 256 -11.14 0.30 17.37
CA VAL A 256 -10.39 0.61 18.61
C VAL A 256 -10.58 2.06 19.05
N LEU A 257 -10.71 2.99 18.10
CA LEU A 257 -10.94 4.41 18.40
C LEU A 257 -12.42 4.73 18.67
N GLY A 258 -13.31 3.74 18.70
CA GLY A 258 -14.75 3.96 18.89
C GLY A 258 -15.43 4.60 17.67
N LEU A 259 -14.75 4.65 16.53
CA LEU A 259 -15.23 5.12 15.23
C LEU A 259 -15.74 3.95 14.37
N ALA A 260 -16.18 2.86 15.02
CA ALA A 260 -16.66 1.68 14.34
C ALA A 260 -17.83 2.05 13.41
N PRO A 261 -17.89 1.48 12.20
CA PRO A 261 -18.98 1.75 11.28
C PRO A 261 -20.31 1.36 11.93
N GLU A 262 -21.29 2.26 11.85
CA GLU A 262 -22.62 2.07 12.47
C GLU A 262 -23.32 0.80 11.96
N THR A 263 -22.98 0.39 10.73
CA THR A 263 -23.52 -0.81 10.10
C THR A 263 -22.43 -1.59 9.39
N PHE A 264 -22.67 -2.90 9.22
CA PHE A 264 -21.81 -3.77 8.42
C PHE A 264 -21.60 -3.23 6.98
N VAL A 265 -22.62 -2.61 6.39
CA VAL A 265 -22.55 -2.04 5.03
C VAL A 265 -21.54 -0.91 4.94
N VAL A 266 -21.51 -0.02 5.95
CA VAL A 266 -20.54 1.09 6.01
C VAL A 266 -19.12 0.53 6.14
N GLY A 267 -18.91 -0.44 7.04
CA GLY A 267 -17.60 -1.09 7.18
C GLY A 267 -17.14 -1.81 5.91
N LEU A 268 -18.07 -2.43 5.18
CA LEU A 268 -17.76 -3.03 3.89
C LEU A 268 -17.36 -1.96 2.85
N CYS A 269 -18.03 -0.80 2.85
CA CYS A 269 -17.68 0.32 1.98
C CYS A 269 -16.28 0.87 2.29
N ASP A 270 -15.95 1.07 3.56
CA ASP A 270 -14.63 1.52 4.00
C ASP A 270 -13.54 0.55 3.54
N PHE A 271 -13.77 -0.75 3.75
CA PHE A 271 -12.86 -1.79 3.26
C PHE A 271 -12.69 -1.72 1.74
N ILE A 272 -13.77 -1.53 0.97
CA ILE A 272 -13.73 -1.45 -0.50
C ILE A 272 -12.94 -0.22 -0.96
N ILE A 273 -13.08 0.94 -0.30
CA ILE A 273 -12.31 2.14 -0.63
C ILE A 273 -10.81 1.85 -0.48
N ILE A 274 -10.41 1.38 0.70
CA ILE A 274 -9.00 1.12 1.01
C ILE A 274 -8.43 0.04 0.10
N TYR A 275 -9.17 -1.05 -0.11
CA TYR A 275 -8.77 -2.11 -1.01
C TYR A 275 -8.62 -1.59 -2.44
N GLY A 276 -9.62 -0.86 -2.93
CA GLY A 276 -9.69 -0.35 -4.29
C GLY A 276 -8.57 0.63 -4.60
N MET A 277 -8.31 1.61 -3.72
CA MET A 277 -7.23 2.57 -3.95
C MET A 277 -5.85 1.90 -4.01
N LEU A 278 -5.61 0.88 -3.17
CA LEU A 278 -4.35 0.12 -3.16
C LEU A 278 -4.23 -0.82 -4.37
N ALA A 279 -5.32 -1.46 -4.79
CA ALA A 279 -5.34 -2.26 -6.01
C ALA A 279 -5.07 -1.40 -7.26
N VAL A 280 -5.65 -0.19 -7.32
CA VAL A 280 -5.40 0.79 -8.39
C VAL A 280 -3.95 1.25 -8.38
N ARG A 281 -3.36 1.50 -7.21
CA ARG A 281 -1.93 1.81 -7.10
C ARG A 281 -1.09 0.68 -7.68
N ASP A 282 -1.36 -0.58 -7.32
CA ASP A 282 -0.56 -1.70 -7.82
C ASP A 282 -0.73 -1.91 -9.33
N TYR A 283 -1.91 -1.62 -9.87
CA TYR A 283 -2.16 -1.64 -11.32
C TYR A 283 -1.46 -0.50 -12.09
N THR A 284 -1.48 0.72 -11.53
CA THR A 284 -0.96 1.93 -12.21
C THR A 284 0.50 2.24 -11.88
N GLY A 285 1.00 1.71 -10.77
CA GLY A 285 2.27 2.09 -10.14
C GLY A 285 2.25 3.49 -9.53
N ASN A 286 1.07 4.09 -9.29
CA ASN A 286 0.92 5.47 -8.84
C ASN A 286 0.08 5.54 -7.55
N ALA A 287 0.62 6.20 -6.52
CA ALA A 287 0.07 6.26 -5.17
C ALA A 287 -0.80 7.50 -4.89
N TRP A 288 -0.90 8.47 -5.81
CA TRP A 288 -1.65 9.71 -5.58
C TRP A 288 -3.13 9.46 -5.32
N GLY A 289 -3.74 8.44 -5.92
CA GLY A 289 -5.13 8.08 -5.65
C GLY A 289 -5.38 7.78 -4.16
N CYS A 290 -4.44 7.13 -3.49
CA CYS A 290 -4.53 6.85 -2.05
C CYS A 290 -4.46 8.11 -1.19
N VAL A 291 -3.77 9.16 -1.64
CA VAL A 291 -3.70 10.44 -0.92
C VAL A 291 -4.93 11.30 -1.23
N LEU A 292 -5.29 11.42 -2.50
CA LEU A 292 -6.34 12.34 -2.95
C LEU A 292 -7.74 11.93 -2.48
N ILE A 293 -8.00 10.63 -2.26
CA ILE A 293 -9.23 10.17 -1.60
C ILE A 293 -9.38 10.83 -0.22
N TYR A 294 -8.30 10.95 0.55
CA TYR A 294 -8.37 11.54 1.89
C TYR A 294 -8.56 13.05 1.88
N PHE A 295 -8.10 13.72 0.83
CA PHE A 295 -8.34 15.15 0.63
C PHE A 295 -9.79 15.44 0.22
N PHE A 296 -10.32 14.65 -0.71
CA PHE A 296 -11.50 15.05 -1.48
C PHE A 296 -12.73 14.16 -1.30
N PHE A 297 -12.61 13.03 -0.61
CA PHE A 297 -13.73 12.13 -0.38
C PHE A 297 -13.86 11.77 1.10
N TRP A 298 -12.85 11.06 1.65
CA TRP A 298 -12.89 10.50 3.01
C TRP A 298 -13.16 11.56 4.07
N ASN A 299 -12.42 12.67 4.01
CA ASN A 299 -12.57 13.75 4.98
C ASN A 299 -13.49 14.88 4.51
N ALA A 300 -14.15 14.72 3.36
CA ALA A 300 -14.78 15.83 2.63
C ALA A 300 -16.30 15.76 2.53
N LEU A 301 -16.94 14.64 2.88
CA LEU A 301 -18.38 14.43 2.77
C LEU A 301 -19.02 14.23 4.15
N VAL A 302 -20.15 14.90 4.37
CA VAL A 302 -21.04 14.83 5.54
C VAL A 302 -22.48 14.99 5.04
#